data_AF-A0A7S3S280-F1
#
_entry.id   AF-A0A7S3S280-F1
#
_cell.length_a   1.000
_cell.length_b   1.000
_cell.length_c   1.000
_cell.angle_alpha   90.00
_cell.angle_beta   90.00
_cell.angle_gamma   90.00
#
_symmetry.space_group_name_H-M   'P 1'
#
loop_
_entity.id
_entity.type
_entity.pdbx_description
1 polymer ?
#
loop_
_entity_poly.entity_id
_entity_poly.type
_entity_poly.pdbx_seq_one_letter_code
_entity_poly.pdbx_strand_id
1 'polypeptide(L)'
;SWAKSLVDEGVIAKFLPVDMSQSGDKVFEDALKHIKMLGEDGKTGTADGICTFVELSVPLVARLSEALGLPGHTPAAVDSARDKHATRACMARCGLPTPRNDLIRSETEVEQAGKKA
;
A
#
# COMPACT_ATOMS: atom_id res chain seq x y z
N SER A 1 6.88 -19.94 1.07
CA SER A 1 5.68 -19.08 1.18
C SER A 1 4.46 -19.94 0.97
N TRP A 2 3.42 -19.80 1.80
CA TRP A 2 2.11 -20.46 1.60
C TRP A 2 1.52 -20.15 0.21
N ALA A 3 1.70 -18.92 -0.29
CA ALA A 3 1.20 -18.52 -1.61
C ALA A 3 1.76 -19.34 -2.79
N LYS A 4 2.85 -20.10 -2.60
CA LYS A 4 3.34 -21.02 -3.63
C LYS A 4 2.39 -22.22 -3.82
N SER A 5 1.74 -22.70 -2.77
CA SER A 5 0.78 -23.83 -2.88
C SER A 5 -0.46 -23.44 -3.70
N LEU A 6 -0.83 -22.16 -3.70
CA LEU A 6 -1.95 -21.65 -4.50
C LEU A 6 -1.75 -21.84 -6.02
N VAL A 7 -0.50 -21.98 -6.48
CA VAL A 7 -0.20 -22.35 -7.87
C VAL A 7 -0.53 -23.81 -8.10
N ASP A 8 -0.10 -24.69 -7.18
CA ASP A 8 -0.34 -26.14 -7.25
C ASP A 8 -1.84 -26.46 -7.12
N GLU A 9 -2.58 -25.65 -6.35
CA GLU A 9 -4.03 -25.72 -6.17
C GLU A 9 -4.82 -25.09 -7.34
N GLY A 10 -4.15 -24.44 -8.29
CA GLY A 10 -4.78 -23.79 -9.44
C GLY A 10 -5.57 -22.51 -9.11
N VAL A 11 -5.39 -21.92 -7.93
CA VAL A 11 -6.07 -20.69 -7.48
C VAL A 11 -5.45 -19.45 -8.13
N ILE A 12 -4.13 -19.44 -8.31
CA ILE A 12 -3.41 -18.38 -9.04
C ILE A 12 -2.55 -18.99 -10.14
N ALA A 13 -2.38 -18.26 -11.25
CA ALA A 13 -1.59 -18.75 -12.38
C ALA A 13 -0.08 -18.76 -12.10
N LYS A 14 0.42 -17.86 -11.24
CA LYS A 14 1.85 -17.67 -11.01
C LYS A 14 2.13 -17.07 -9.64
N PHE A 15 3.17 -17.55 -8.99
CA PHE A 15 3.75 -16.95 -7.79
C PHE A 15 5.06 -16.24 -8.14
N LEU A 16 5.15 -14.96 -7.81
CA LEU A 16 6.34 -14.12 -8.01
C LEU A 16 6.89 -13.74 -6.62
N PRO A 17 8.04 -14.29 -6.18
CA PRO A 17 8.57 -14.00 -4.85
C PRO A 17 9.16 -12.58 -4.80
N VAL A 18 8.80 -11.83 -3.76
CA VAL A 18 9.45 -10.57 -3.40
C VAL A 18 9.87 -10.66 -1.93
N ASP A 19 11.11 -10.32 -1.64
CA ASP A 19 11.63 -10.32 -0.27
C ASP A 19 11.24 -9.02 0.45
N MET A 20 10.20 -9.12 1.27
CA MET A 20 9.63 -8.00 2.00
C MET A 20 10.46 -7.54 3.21
N SER A 21 11.60 -8.19 3.50
CA SER A 21 12.51 -7.78 4.59
C SER A 21 13.51 -6.69 4.16
N GLN A 22 13.56 -6.37 2.87
CA GLN A 22 14.45 -5.38 2.29
C GLN A 22 13.92 -3.95 2.44
N SER A 23 14.68 -2.97 1.97
CA SER A 23 14.21 -1.59 1.91
C SER A 23 13.00 -1.45 0.98
N GLY A 24 12.15 -0.46 1.25
CA GLY A 24 10.97 -0.19 0.42
C GLY A 24 11.30 0.03 -1.06
N ASP A 25 12.44 0.68 -1.35
CA ASP A 25 12.91 0.91 -2.72
C ASP A 25 13.24 -0.39 -3.44
N LYS A 26 13.92 -1.34 -2.76
CA LYS A 26 14.24 -2.64 -3.36
C LYS A 26 13.02 -3.51 -3.56
N VAL A 27 12.10 -3.51 -2.60
CA VAL A 27 10.80 -4.17 -2.75
C VAL A 27 10.05 -3.62 -3.96
N PHE A 28 10.05 -2.29 -4.16
CA PHE A 28 9.43 -1.66 -5.31
C PHE A 28 10.12 -2.04 -6.63
N GLU A 29 11.44 -1.95 -6.71
CA GLU A 29 12.22 -2.30 -7.91
C GLU A 29 11.98 -3.75 -8.34
N ASP A 30 12.04 -4.70 -7.40
CA ASP A 30 11.86 -6.13 -7.65
C ASP A 30 10.41 -6.43 -8.08
N ALA A 31 9.43 -5.87 -7.38
CA ALA A 31 8.02 -6.03 -7.75
C ALA A 31 7.73 -5.44 -9.15
N LEU A 32 8.25 -4.25 -9.45
CA LEU A 32 8.09 -3.61 -10.75
C LEU A 32 8.70 -4.45 -11.87
N LYS A 33 9.90 -4.98 -11.65
CA LYS A 33 10.56 -5.89 -12.59
C LYS A 33 9.71 -7.15 -12.83
N HIS A 34 9.22 -7.77 -11.77
CA HIS A 34 8.38 -8.96 -11.86
C HIS A 34 7.09 -8.71 -12.65
N ILE A 35 6.43 -7.57 -12.42
CA ILE A 35 5.20 -7.22 -13.13
C ILE A 35 5.47 -6.94 -14.62
N LYS A 36 6.57 -6.26 -14.95
CA LYS A 36 6.94 -5.98 -16.36
C LYS A 36 7.25 -7.25 -17.16
N MET A 37 7.72 -8.30 -16.51
CA MET A 37 8.02 -9.60 -17.13
C MET A 37 6.80 -10.54 -17.19
N LEU A 38 5.62 -10.11 -16.72
CA LEU A 38 4.40 -10.89 -16.90
C LEU A 38 4.10 -11.08 -18.40
N GLY A 39 3.59 -12.26 -18.75
CA GLY A 39 3.34 -12.64 -20.15
C GLY A 39 4.51 -13.31 -20.87
N GLU A 40 5.77 -13.03 -20.49
CA GLU A 40 6.94 -13.53 -21.24
C GLU A 40 7.05 -15.06 -21.27
N ASP A 41 6.59 -15.75 -20.21
CA ASP A 41 6.63 -17.22 -20.11
C ASP A 41 5.35 -17.92 -20.59
N GLY A 42 4.40 -17.16 -21.16
CA GLY A 42 3.12 -17.68 -21.68
C GLY A 42 2.16 -18.23 -20.61
N LYS A 43 2.46 -18.10 -19.31
CA LYS A 43 1.59 -18.58 -18.22
C LYS A 43 0.54 -17.57 -17.79
N THR A 44 0.73 -16.32 -18.16
CA THR A 44 -0.09 -15.16 -17.78
C THR A 44 -0.20 -14.20 -18.96
N GLY A 45 -1.09 -13.22 -18.89
CA GLY A 45 -1.02 -12.02 -19.74
C GLY A 45 -0.16 -10.93 -19.10
N THR A 46 -0.19 -9.73 -19.66
CA THR A 46 0.29 -8.53 -18.97
C THR A 46 -0.63 -8.17 -17.80
N ALA A 47 -0.17 -7.31 -16.88
CA ALA A 47 -1.03 -6.82 -15.80
C ALA A 47 -1.92 -5.67 -16.29
N ASP A 48 -3.24 -5.81 -16.08
CA ASP A 48 -4.22 -4.74 -16.31
C ASP A 48 -4.60 -3.99 -15.01
N GLY A 49 -4.15 -4.50 -13.86
CA GLY A 49 -4.41 -3.92 -12.55
C GLY A 49 -3.62 -4.61 -11.45
N ILE A 50 -3.50 -3.94 -10.30
CA ILE A 50 -2.78 -4.43 -9.13
C ILE A 50 -3.64 -4.16 -7.90
N CYS A 51 -3.76 -5.13 -7.00
CA CYS A 51 -4.45 -4.96 -5.73
C CYS A 51 -3.69 -5.64 -4.58
N THR A 52 -4.04 -5.31 -3.34
CA THR A 52 -3.52 -5.98 -2.16
C THR A 52 -4.59 -6.04 -1.08
N PHE A 53 -4.50 -7.08 -0.25
CA PHE A 53 -5.26 -7.24 0.98
C PHE A 53 -4.39 -7.04 2.23
N VAL A 54 -3.12 -6.68 2.03
CA VAL A 54 -2.15 -6.42 3.10
C VAL A 54 -2.03 -4.92 3.27
N GLU A 55 -2.51 -4.44 4.41
CA GLU A 55 -2.57 -3.03 4.81
C GLU A 55 -1.22 -2.32 4.58
N LEU A 56 -0.10 -2.95 4.99
CA LEU A 56 1.25 -2.41 4.84
C LEU A 56 1.73 -2.30 3.38
N SER A 57 1.11 -3.02 2.44
CA SER A 57 1.48 -3.02 1.03
C SER A 57 0.67 -2.05 0.18
N VAL A 58 -0.35 -1.37 0.74
CA VAL A 58 -1.16 -0.40 -0.01
C VAL A 58 -0.30 0.74 -0.62
N PRO A 59 0.68 1.32 0.11
CA PRO A 59 1.60 2.32 -0.47
C PRO A 59 2.42 1.79 -1.66
N LEU A 60 2.85 0.52 -1.60
CA LEU A 60 3.61 -0.14 -2.66
C LEU A 60 2.75 -0.32 -3.92
N VAL A 61 1.52 -0.83 -3.77
CA VAL A 61 0.58 -1.03 -4.88
C VAL A 61 0.21 0.28 -5.56
N ALA A 62 -0.01 1.36 -4.81
CA ALA A 62 -0.31 2.68 -5.37
C ALA A 62 0.84 3.19 -6.26
N ARG A 63 2.09 3.08 -5.76
CA ARG A 63 3.30 3.49 -6.50
C ARG A 63 3.54 2.61 -7.73
N LEU A 64 3.32 1.30 -7.64
CA LEU A 64 3.44 0.39 -8.79
C LEU A 64 2.38 0.71 -9.86
N SER A 65 1.14 0.98 -9.44
CA SER A 65 0.06 1.33 -10.36
C SER A 65 0.37 2.63 -11.09
N GLU A 66 0.83 3.66 -10.37
CA GLU A 66 1.28 4.92 -10.98
C GLU A 66 2.45 4.70 -11.96
N ALA A 67 3.49 3.96 -11.55
CA ALA A 67 4.67 3.71 -12.37
C ALA A 67 4.38 2.89 -13.65
N LEU A 68 3.32 2.10 -13.64
CA LEU A 68 2.90 1.27 -14.77
C LEU A 68 1.74 1.89 -15.58
N GLY A 69 1.21 3.03 -15.15
CA GLY A 69 0.02 3.64 -15.76
C GLY A 69 -1.25 2.81 -15.60
N LEU A 70 -1.32 1.96 -14.57
CA LEU A 70 -2.46 1.10 -14.29
C LEU A 70 -3.50 1.82 -13.41
N PRO A 71 -4.78 1.40 -13.46
CA PRO A 71 -5.81 1.95 -12.58
C PRO A 71 -5.44 1.80 -11.10
N GLY A 72 -5.60 2.88 -10.33
CA GLY A 72 -5.31 2.88 -8.90
C GLY A 72 -5.50 4.24 -8.25
N HIS A 73 -5.40 4.28 -6.92
CA HIS A 73 -5.34 5.52 -6.17
C HIS A 73 -3.95 6.16 -6.31
N THR A 74 -3.89 7.49 -6.30
CA THR A 74 -2.60 8.19 -6.31
C THR A 74 -1.79 7.88 -5.04
N PRO A 75 -0.46 7.84 -5.10
CA PRO A 75 0.38 7.61 -3.93
C PRO A 75 0.08 8.60 -2.79
N ALA A 76 -0.12 9.88 -3.10
CA ALA A 76 -0.42 10.91 -2.11
C ALA A 76 -1.76 10.68 -1.39
N ALA A 77 -2.79 10.20 -2.09
CA ALA A 77 -4.07 9.86 -1.48
C ALA A 77 -3.94 8.67 -0.54
N VAL A 78 -3.18 7.65 -0.96
CA VAL A 78 -2.89 6.47 -0.14
C VAL A 78 -2.07 6.83 1.09
N ASP A 79 -1.01 7.63 0.94
CA ASP A 79 -0.18 8.06 2.07
C ASP A 79 -1.02 8.83 3.10
N SER A 80 -1.95 9.68 2.63
CA SER A 80 -2.91 10.38 3.51
C SER A 80 -3.87 9.43 4.22
N ALA A 81 -4.35 8.38 3.54
CA ALA A 81 -5.23 7.37 4.12
C ALA A 81 -4.50 6.45 5.13
N ARG A 82 -3.18 6.32 4.99
CA ARG A 82 -2.31 5.48 5.82
C ARG A 82 -1.82 6.14 7.09
N ASP A 83 -1.80 7.48 7.10
CA ASP A 83 -1.54 8.27 8.30
C ASP A 83 -2.89 8.69 8.93
N LYS A 84 -3.17 8.21 10.13
CA LYS A 84 -4.41 8.53 10.86
C LYS A 84 -4.59 10.03 11.06
N HIS A 85 -3.53 10.76 11.39
CA HIS A 85 -3.59 12.20 11.59
C HIS A 85 -3.86 12.92 10.26
N ALA A 86 -3.17 12.52 9.18
CA ALA A 86 -3.44 13.06 7.84
C ALA A 86 -4.86 12.76 7.34
N THR A 87 -5.37 11.54 7.60
CA THR A 87 -6.75 11.15 7.31
C THR A 87 -7.73 12.07 8.03
N ARG A 88 -7.55 12.28 9.34
CA ARG A 88 -8.42 13.16 10.14
C ARG A 88 -8.38 14.60 9.64
N ALA A 89 -7.21 15.11 9.28
CA ALA A 89 -7.06 16.43 8.70
C ALA A 89 -7.76 16.55 7.33
N CYS A 90 -7.69 15.51 6.49
CA CYS A 90 -8.40 15.45 5.21
C CYS A 90 -9.92 15.48 5.41
N MET A 91 -10.44 14.63 6.31
CA MET A 91 -11.86 14.60 6.65
C MET A 91 -12.36 15.96 7.16
N ALA A 92 -11.60 16.60 8.07
CA ALA A 92 -11.95 17.92 8.61
C ALA A 92 -12.05 18.99 7.49
N ARG A 93 -11.08 19.02 6.57
CA ARG A 93 -11.09 19.97 5.43
C ARG A 93 -12.29 19.76 4.51
N CYS A 94 -12.77 18.52 4.38
CA CYS A 94 -13.95 18.19 3.59
C CYS A 94 -15.27 18.37 4.36
N GLY A 95 -15.24 18.87 5.60
CA GLY A 95 -16.44 19.05 6.43
C GLY A 95 -17.07 17.75 6.93
N LEU A 96 -16.33 16.63 6.89
CA LEU A 96 -16.81 15.35 7.40
C LEU A 96 -16.68 15.30 8.93
N PRO A 97 -17.61 14.66 9.64
CA PRO A 97 -17.50 14.44 11.08
C PRO A 97 -16.19 13.74 11.45
N THR A 98 -15.43 14.34 12.37
CA THR A 98 -14.15 13.81 12.84
C THR A 98 -13.99 14.10 14.34
N PRO A 99 -13.58 13.13 15.16
CA PRO A 99 -13.28 13.41 16.56
C PRO A 99 -12.16 14.43 16.70
N ARG A 100 -12.17 15.20 17.81
CA ARG A 100 -11.00 15.99 18.22
C ARG A 100 -9.79 15.05 18.29
N ASN A 101 -8.68 15.49 17.70
CA ASN A 101 -7.46 14.72 17.62
C ASN A 101 -6.24 15.67 17.66
N ASP A 102 -5.12 15.16 18.14
CA ASP A 102 -3.84 15.86 18.19
C ASP A 102 -2.71 14.88 17.83
N LEU A 103 -1.63 15.37 17.23
CA LEU A 103 -0.47 14.57 16.85
C LEU A 103 0.57 14.58 17.96
N ILE A 104 0.77 13.41 18.58
CA ILE A 104 1.72 13.21 19.68
C ILE A 104 3.01 12.61 19.12
N ARG A 105 4.14 13.30 19.26
CA ARG A 105 5.49 12.87 18.83
C ARG A 105 6.37 12.37 19.97
N SER A 106 6.04 12.74 21.19
CA SER A 106 6.74 12.30 22.39
C SER A 106 5.79 12.12 23.57
N GLU A 107 6.20 11.33 24.55
CA GLU A 107 5.42 11.07 25.77
C GLU A 107 5.04 12.36 26.51
N THR A 108 5.91 13.38 26.50
CA THR A 108 5.69 14.67 27.14
C THR A 108 4.50 15.46 26.57
N GLU A 109 4.06 15.16 25.35
CA GLU A 109 2.94 15.85 24.70
C GLU A 109 1.57 15.27 25.10
N VAL A 110 1.54 14.08 25.71
CA VAL A 110 0.30 13.35 26.02
C VAL A 110 -0.60 14.14 26.98
N GLU A 111 -0.04 14.67 28.07
CA GLU A 111 -0.82 15.41 29.08
C GLU A 111 -1.44 16.68 28.49
N GLN A 112 -0.70 17.38 27.63
CA GLN A 112 -1.18 18.60 26.98
C GLN A 112 -2.26 18.28 25.94
N ALA A 113 -2.09 17.20 25.16
CA ALA A 113 -3.10 16.75 24.21
C ALA A 113 -4.41 16.37 24.92
N GLY A 114 -4.33 15.69 26.08
CA GLY A 114 -5.51 15.32 26.88
C GLY A 114 -6.31 16.52 27.41
N LYS A 115 -5.66 17.66 27.63
CA LYS A 115 -6.32 18.90 28.10
C LYS A 115 -7.06 19.66 26.98
N LYS A 116 -6.70 19.45 25.71
CA LYS A 116 -7.37 20.05 24.55
C LYS A 116 -8.62 19.25 24.11
N ALA A 117 -8.71 17.99 24.54
CA ALA A 117 -9.70 17.00 24.13
C ALA A 117 -11.03 17.08 24.87
#